data_AF-A0A7U9RCB6-F1
#
_entry.id   AF-A0A7U9RCB6-F1
#
_cell.length_a   1.000
_cell.length_b   1.000
_cell.length_c   1.000
_cell.angle_alpha   90.00
_cell.angle_beta   90.00
_cell.angle_gamma   90.00
#
_symmetry.space_group_name_H-M   'P 1'
#
loop_
_entity.id
_entity.type
_entity.pdbx_description
1 polymer ?
#
loop_
_entity_poly.entity_id
_entity_poly.type
_entity_poly.pdbx_seq_one_letter_code
_entity_poly.pdbx_strand_id
1 'polypeptide(L)'
;MEAEIAYDPMDMETVAVRCRGTEALLAHRMEIGAFSSKVPPVPMGMTGSVPETSRLLDALEKKYKEDHGKMARALSFGEYGKEAGRHV
;
A
#
# COMPACT_ATOMS: atom_id res chain seq x y z
N MET A 1 28.87 -25.65 20.98
CA MET A 1 27.83 -26.67 21.27
C MET A 1 27.15 -26.98 19.96
N GLU A 2 27.12 -28.25 19.56
CA GLU A 2 26.43 -28.71 18.35
C GLU A 2 25.15 -29.42 18.78
N ALA A 3 24.03 -29.11 18.11
CA ALA A 3 22.74 -29.74 18.33
C ALA A 3 22.26 -30.35 17.02
N GLU A 4 21.72 -31.56 17.08
CA GLU A 4 21.10 -32.24 15.96
C GLU A 4 19.59 -31.98 16.00
N ILE A 5 19.00 -31.65 14.85
CA ILE A 5 17.57 -31.39 14.72
C ILE A 5 16.96 -32.44 13.79
N ALA A 6 15.94 -33.14 14.27
CA ALA A 6 15.11 -34.02 13.47
C ALA A 6 13.69 -33.45 13.39
N TYR A 7 13.06 -33.55 12.22
CA TYR A 7 11.72 -33.04 11.96
C TYR A 7 10.95 -34.02 11.05
N ASP A 8 9.63 -34.05 11.18
CA ASP A 8 8.72 -34.72 10.25
C ASP A 8 8.17 -33.68 9.26
N PRO A 9 8.35 -33.82 7.94
CA PRO A 9 7.79 -32.89 6.97
C PRO A 9 6.26 -32.72 7.03
N MET A 10 5.52 -33.67 7.62
CA MET A 10 4.07 -33.61 7.80
C MET A 10 3.65 -32.97 9.14
N ASP A 11 4.56 -32.85 10.11
CA ASP A 11 4.34 -32.15 11.39
C ASP A 11 5.09 -30.82 11.41
N MET A 12 4.35 -29.72 11.26
CA MET A 12 4.93 -28.37 11.27
C MET A 12 5.00 -27.73 12.66
N GLU A 13 4.50 -28.40 13.70
CA GLU A 13 4.39 -27.83 15.05
C GLU A 13 5.59 -28.19 15.93
N THR A 14 6.24 -29.34 15.68
CA THR A 14 7.23 -29.89 16.59
C THR A 14 8.52 -30.32 15.89
N VAL A 15 9.66 -30.05 16.54
CA VAL A 15 10.97 -30.59 16.14
C VAL A 15 11.64 -31.26 17.32
N ALA A 16 12.37 -32.35 17.06
CA ALA A 16 13.16 -33.03 18.08
C ALA A 16 14.61 -32.51 18.06
N VAL A 17 15.04 -31.93 19.17
CA VAL A 17 16.38 -31.39 19.38
C VAL A 17 17.19 -32.35 20.24
N ARG A 18 18.37 -32.74 19.75
CA ARG A 18 19.29 -33.63 20.47
C ARG A 18 20.61 -32.93 20.70
N CYS A 19 21.02 -32.87 21.96
CA CYS A 19 22.34 -32.40 22.36
C CYS A 19 23.16 -33.59 22.87
N ARG A 20 24.49 -33.53 22.70
CA ARG A 20 25.37 -34.62 23.14
C ARG A 20 25.25 -34.83 24.66
N GLY A 21 24.92 -36.05 25.07
CA GLY A 21 24.84 -36.45 26.48
C GLY A 21 23.52 -36.09 27.17
N THR A 22 22.50 -35.62 26.44
CA THR A 22 21.16 -35.35 26.99
C THR A 22 20.10 -36.12 26.22
N GLU A 23 18.95 -36.33 26.86
CA GLU A 23 17.77 -36.84 26.16
C GLU A 23 17.26 -35.84 25.11
N ALA A 24 16.53 -36.37 24.13
CA ALA A 24 15.93 -35.56 23.08
C ALA A 24 14.81 -34.68 23.66
N LEU A 25 14.84 -33.39 23.34
CA LEU A 25 13.81 -32.43 23.71
C LEU A 25 12.88 -32.20 22.52
N LEU A 26 11.57 -32.23 22.75
CA LEU A 26 10.60 -31.76 21.78
C LEU A 26 10.45 -30.24 21.93
N ALA A 27 10.74 -29.51 20.87
CA ALA A 27 10.60 -28.07 20.80
C ALA A 27 9.41 -27.71 19.91
N HIS A 28 8.62 -26.74 20.36
CA HIS A 28 7.51 -26.18 19.60
C HIS A 28 7.89 -24.85 18.98
N ARG A 29 7.13 -24.44 17.98
CA ARG A 29 7.24 -23.11 17.37
C ARG A 29 7.09 -22.02 18.43
N MET A 30 8.04 -21.09 18.46
CA MET A 30 7.94 -19.91 19.32
C MET A 30 6.95 -18.91 18.75
N GLU A 31 6.00 -18.46 19.57
CA GLU A 31 5.12 -17.35 19.23
C GLU A 31 5.60 -16.05 19.88
N ILE A 32 5.52 -14.95 19.14
CA ILE A 32 5.79 -13.62 19.68
C ILE A 32 4.52 -13.16 20.40
N GLY A 33 4.54 -13.19 21.73
CA GLY A 33 3.41 -12.78 22.55
C GLY A 33 3.00 -11.32 22.31
N ALA A 34 1.75 -10.98 22.67
CA ALA A 34 1.13 -9.67 22.42
C ALA A 34 1.98 -8.47 22.92
N PHE A 35 2.74 -8.65 24.00
CA PHE A 35 3.65 -7.62 24.51
C PHE A 35 4.78 -7.26 23.52
N SER A 36 5.33 -8.27 22.84
CA SER A 36 6.44 -8.15 21.90
C SER A 36 5.97 -7.99 20.44
N SER A 37 4.71 -8.34 20.15
CA SER A 37 4.07 -8.19 18.84
C SER A 37 3.46 -6.79 18.67
N LYS A 38 4.25 -5.74 18.90
CA LYS A 38 3.79 -4.37 18.69
C LYS A 38 3.79 -4.09 17.19
N VAL A 39 2.60 -4.01 16.60
CA VAL A 39 2.44 -3.58 15.21
C VAL A 39 2.88 -2.12 15.12
N PRO A 40 3.89 -1.78 14.28
CA PRO A 40 4.29 -0.39 14.12
C PRO A 40 3.12 0.41 13.51
N PRO A 41 2.94 1.68 13.93
CA PRO A 41 1.92 2.52 13.33
C PRO A 41 2.21 2.74 11.84
N VAL A 42 1.14 2.81 11.04
CA VAL A 42 1.24 3.11 9.61
C VAL A 42 1.88 4.51 9.44
N PRO A 43 2.90 4.66 8.58
CA PRO A 43 3.50 5.96 8.30
C PRO A 43 2.45 6.99 7.86
N MET A 44 2.59 8.25 8.27
CA MET A 44 1.59 9.30 7.98
C MET A 44 1.27 9.42 6.49
N GLY A 45 2.28 9.29 5.61
CA GLY A 45 2.08 9.36 4.14
C GLY A 45 1.32 8.18 3.53
N MET A 46 1.08 7.12 4.30
CA MET A 46 0.26 5.97 3.90
C MET A 46 -1.15 6.03 4.50
N THR A 47 -1.46 7.08 5.25
CA THR A 47 -2.82 7.35 5.73
C THR A 47 -3.63 8.10 4.68
N GLY A 48 -4.96 8.03 4.73
CA GLY A 48 -5.85 8.75 3.80
C GLY A 48 -5.87 10.27 3.97
N SER A 49 -4.96 10.86 4.77
CA SER A 49 -4.90 12.30 4.97
C SER A 49 -4.41 12.99 3.70
N VAL A 50 -5.12 14.03 3.26
CA VAL A 50 -4.62 14.92 2.20
C VAL A 50 -3.44 15.71 2.76
N PRO A 51 -2.25 15.67 2.14
CA PRO A 51 -1.10 16.43 2.61
C PRO A 51 -1.36 17.94 2.46
N GLU A 52 -0.77 18.73 3.35
CA GLU A 52 -0.77 20.18 3.18
C GLU A 52 -0.02 20.55 1.89
N THR A 53 -0.69 21.30 1.01
CA THR A 53 -0.10 21.78 -0.25
C THR A 53 0.33 23.23 -0.14
N SER A 54 1.29 23.63 -0.98
CA SER A 54 1.76 25.01 -1.02
C SER A 54 0.71 25.90 -1.67
N ARG A 55 0.28 26.96 -0.96
CA ARG A 55 -0.67 27.96 -1.47
C ARG A 55 -0.29 28.53 -2.84
N LEU A 56 1.01 28.67 -3.12
CA LEU A 56 1.50 29.13 -4.42
C LEU A 56 1.26 28.07 -5.51
N LEU A 57 1.59 26.81 -5.22
CA LEU A 57 1.41 25.71 -6.18
C LEU A 57 -0.07 25.47 -6.47
N ASP A 58 -0.94 25.57 -5.47
CA ASP A 58 -2.39 25.47 -5.65
C ASP A 58 -2.93 26.56 -6.59
N ALA A 59 -2.44 27.80 -6.41
CA ALA A 59 -2.82 28.91 -7.28
C ALA A 59 -2.34 28.71 -8.73
N LEU A 60 -1.11 28.19 -8.91
CA LEU A 60 -0.57 27.86 -10.21
C LEU A 60 -1.34 26.72 -10.89
N GLU A 61 -1.67 25.65 -10.15
CA GLU A 61 -2.46 24.52 -10.65
C GLU A 61 -3.86 24.98 -11.07
N LYS A 62 -4.51 25.81 -10.25
CA LYS A 62 -5.82 26.40 -10.59
C LYS A 62 -5.77 27.19 -11.89
N LYS A 63 -4.79 28.09 -12.02
CA LYS A 63 -4.62 28.89 -13.25
C LYS A 63 -4.37 27.99 -14.47
N TYR A 64 -3.50 26.99 -14.34
CA TYR A 64 -3.21 26.04 -15.41
C TYR A 64 -4.47 25.32 -15.90
N LYS A 65 -5.32 24.83 -14.98
CA LYS A 65 -6.59 24.15 -15.30
C LYS A 65 -7.56 25.08 -16.04
N GLU A 66 -7.66 26.34 -15.62
CA GLU A 66 -8.52 27.33 -16.27
C GLU A 66 -8.05 27.65 -17.69
N ASP A 67 -6.75 27.86 -17.88
CA ASP A 67 -6.15 28.17 -19.18
C ASP A 67 -6.29 26.98 -20.14
N HIS A 68 -6.01 25.75 -19.69
CA HIS A 68 -6.20 24.53 -20.50
C HIS A 68 -7.67 24.26 -20.81
N GLY A 69 -8.58 24.53 -19.87
CA GLY A 69 -10.01 24.43 -20.10
C GLY A 69 -10.51 25.39 -21.18
N LYS A 70 -9.99 26.64 -21.21
CA LYS A 70 -10.29 27.62 -22.26
C LYS A 70 -9.76 27.17 -23.62
N MET A 71 -8.52 26.68 -23.68
CA MET A 71 -7.93 26.15 -24.92
C MET A 71 -8.74 24.98 -25.48
N ALA A 72 -9.14 24.03 -24.63
CA ALA A 72 -9.95 22.89 -25.05
C ALA A 72 -11.31 23.33 -25.65
N ARG A 73 -11.97 24.32 -25.05
CA ARG A 73 -13.23 24.89 -25.58
C ARG A 73 -13.04 25.63 -26.90
N ALA A 74 -11.95 26.37 -27.05
CA ALA A 74 -11.66 27.09 -28.30
C ALA A 74 -11.35 26.14 -29.47
N LEU A 75 -10.79 24.97 -29.18
CA LEU A 75 -10.50 23.94 -30.18
C LEU A 75 -11.69 22.99 -30.45
N SER A 76 -12.72 22.97 -29.59
CA SER A 76 -13.88 22.11 -29.78
C SER A 76 -14.86 22.71 -30.79
N PHE A 77 -14.98 22.08 -31.96
CA PHE A 77 -15.98 22.38 -33.00
C PHE A 77 -17.36 21.74 -32.75
N GLY A 78 -17.60 21.14 -31.58
CA GLY A 78 -18.72 20.23 -31.34
C GLY A 78 -20.14 20.82 -31.52
N GLU A 79 -20.28 22.14 -31.48
CA GLU A 79 -21.57 22.84 -31.65
C GLU A 79 -21.70 23.59 -32.98
N TYR A 80 -20.63 23.67 -33.78
CA TYR A 80 -20.67 24.38 -35.05
C TYR A 80 -21.48 23.58 -36.08
N GLY A 81 -22.75 23.96 -36.28
CA GLY A 81 -23.68 23.37 -37.25
C GLY A 81 -24.96 22.76 -36.69
N LYS A 82 -25.18 22.76 -35.36
CA LYS A 82 -26.41 22.17 -34.78
C LYS A 82 -27.66 23.06 -34.85
N GLU A 83 -27.53 24.32 -35.27
CA GLU A 83 -28.67 25.26 -35.39
C GLU A 83 -29.14 25.51 -36.84
N ALA A 84 -28.49 24.92 -37.85
CA ALA A 84 -28.82 25.16 -39.27
C ALA A 84 -29.89 24.19 -39.83
N GLY A 85 -30.84 23.74 -39.00
CA GLY A 85 -31.79 22.66 -39.34
C GLY A 85 -33.26 22.96 -39.06
N ARG A 86 -33.65 24.21 -38.84
CA ARG A 86 -35.06 24.59 -38.68
C ARG A 86 -35.29 25.90 -39.37
N HIS A 87 -35.79 25.87 -40.60
CA HIS A 87 -36.76 26.77 -41.24
C HIS A 87 -36.89 26.27 -42.70
N VAL A 88 -38.04 25.69 -43.03
CA VAL A 88 -38.51 25.41 -44.40
C VAL A 88 -39.54 26.47 -44.74
#